data_AF-A0A150QM27-F1
#
_entry.id   AF-A0A150QM27-F1
#
_cell.length_a   1.000
_cell.length_b   1.000
_cell.length_c   1.000
_cell.angle_alpha   90.00
_cell.angle_beta   90.00
_cell.angle_gamma   90.00
#
_symmetry.space_group_name_H-M   'P 1'
#
loop_
_entity.id
_entity.type
_entity.pdbx_description
1 polymer ?
#
loop_
_entity_poly.entity_id
_entity_poly.type
_entity_poly.pdbx_seq_one_letter_code
_entity_poly.pdbx_strand_id
1 'polypeptide(L)'
;MKIPLLFMAGTALAALAPAGCDPIAEPLLCGEIPEGGCPVGRGGTCDDDACSALYDCSDGAWTRVARCDRPGEPAPDAGAGGGPEDGCEVVTLDRSGEASGCAPALQEPDCPADAAETCAEAACRTGCVEFFLCTEEGWSAVAYCDEQGRITVAP
;
A
#
# COMPACT_ATOMS: atom_id res chain seq x y z
N MET A 1 50.51 24.52 -42.84
CA MET A 1 49.77 24.51 -44.13
C MET A 1 48.29 24.63 -43.82
N LYS A 2 47.63 25.65 -44.37
CA LYS A 2 46.21 26.00 -44.27
C LYS A 2 45.55 25.64 -45.61
N ILE A 3 44.56 24.75 -45.64
CA ILE A 3 43.79 24.39 -46.84
C ILE A 3 42.32 24.18 -46.42
N PRO A 4 41.35 24.61 -47.25
CA PRO A 4 40.29 25.52 -46.82
C PRO A 4 38.91 24.87 -46.65
N LEU A 5 38.05 25.65 -45.99
CA LEU A 5 36.60 25.60 -45.99
C LEU A 5 36.02 25.34 -47.40
N LEU A 6 35.23 24.28 -47.53
CA LEU A 6 34.29 24.10 -48.63
C LEU A 6 32.87 24.10 -48.08
N PHE A 7 32.12 25.07 -48.59
CA PHE A 7 30.67 25.19 -48.56
C PHE A 7 29.99 23.86 -48.91
N MET A 8 29.03 23.42 -48.09
CA MET A 8 27.90 22.61 -48.54
C MET A 8 26.64 23.15 -47.87
N ALA A 9 25.78 23.70 -48.72
CA ALA A 9 24.41 24.09 -48.41
C ALA A 9 23.49 22.86 -48.49
N GLY A 10 22.37 22.91 -47.76
CA GLY A 10 21.27 21.93 -47.83
C GLY A 10 21.49 20.75 -46.87
N THR A 11 20.55 20.34 -46.04
CA THR A 11 19.09 20.40 -46.16
C THR A 11 18.54 20.24 -44.74
N ALA A 12 17.80 21.22 -44.22
CA ALA A 12 17.08 21.06 -42.97
C ALA A 12 15.82 20.22 -43.24
N LEU A 13 15.92 18.89 -43.12
CA LEU A 13 14.74 18.04 -42.96
C LEU A 13 14.25 18.17 -41.52
N ALA A 14 13.27 19.04 -41.29
CA ALA A 14 12.46 18.98 -40.09
C ALA A 14 11.60 17.71 -40.17
N ALA A 15 12.08 16.63 -39.53
CA ALA A 15 11.28 15.44 -39.29
C ALA A 15 10.16 15.82 -38.31
N LEU A 16 8.96 16.08 -38.83
CA LEU A 16 7.75 16.11 -38.04
C LEU A 16 7.52 14.68 -37.53
N ALA A 17 7.90 14.44 -36.27
CA ALA A 17 7.51 13.24 -35.56
C ALA A 17 5.97 13.21 -35.52
N PRO A 18 5.32 12.07 -35.86
CA PRO A 18 3.90 11.93 -35.57
C PRO A 18 3.74 12.02 -34.06
N ALA A 19 3.04 13.03 -33.58
CA ALA A 19 2.43 13.00 -32.26
C ALA A 19 1.41 11.86 -32.30
N GLY A 20 1.86 10.65 -32.00
CA GLY A 20 0.99 9.51 -31.80
C GLY A 20 0.02 9.90 -30.70
N CYS A 21 -1.27 10.01 -31.04
CA CYS A 21 -2.30 9.94 -30.03
C CYS A 21 -2.09 8.60 -29.31
N ASP A 22 -1.71 8.64 -28.04
CA ASP A 22 -1.74 7.47 -27.18
C ASP A 22 -3.14 6.86 -27.33
N PRO A 23 -3.28 5.57 -27.68
CA PRO A 23 -4.58 4.95 -27.75
C PRO A 23 -5.25 5.13 -26.40
N ILE A 24 -6.41 5.77 -26.38
CA ILE A 24 -7.23 5.92 -25.18
C ILE A 24 -7.50 4.50 -24.69
N ALA A 25 -6.79 4.08 -23.64
CA ALA A 25 -7.02 2.80 -23.01
C ALA A 25 -8.49 2.76 -22.58
N GLU A 26 -9.24 1.79 -23.09
CA GLU A 26 -10.63 1.62 -22.69
C GLU A 26 -10.67 1.41 -21.18
N PRO A 27 -11.49 2.17 -20.42
CA PRO A 27 -11.57 1.99 -18.99
C PRO A 27 -12.05 0.56 -18.71
N LEU A 28 -11.20 -0.24 -18.08
CA LEU A 28 -11.56 -1.57 -17.61
C LEU A 28 -12.69 -1.40 -16.59
N LEU A 29 -13.87 -1.89 -16.95
CA LEU A 29 -15.02 -1.89 -16.06
C LEU A 29 -14.81 -3.01 -15.04
N CYS A 30 -14.78 -2.65 -13.76
CA CYS A 30 -14.95 -3.65 -12.72
C CYS A 30 -16.35 -4.27 -12.85
N GLY A 31 -16.43 -5.58 -12.62
CA GLY A 31 -17.70 -6.32 -12.66
C GLY A 31 -18.61 -5.99 -11.49
N GLU A 32 -19.31 -7.00 -10.97
CA GLU A 32 -20.17 -6.82 -9.80
C GLU A 32 -19.35 -6.48 -8.56
N ILE A 33 -19.78 -5.45 -7.83
CA ILE A 33 -19.16 -5.05 -6.56
C ILE A 33 -19.53 -6.08 -5.47
N PRO A 34 -18.61 -6.41 -4.53
CA PRO A 34 -18.93 -7.32 -3.43
C PRO A 34 -20.14 -6.87 -2.60
N GLU A 35 -20.83 -7.82 -1.97
CA GLU A 35 -22.03 -7.54 -1.17
C GLU A 35 -21.75 -6.54 -0.04
N GLY A 36 -22.63 -5.52 0.08
CA GLY A 36 -22.47 -4.41 1.03
C GLY A 36 -21.33 -3.43 0.66
N GLY A 37 -20.67 -3.64 -0.47
CA GLY A 37 -19.60 -2.78 -0.97
C GLY A 37 -20.13 -1.53 -1.66
N CYS A 38 -19.45 -0.42 -1.42
CA CYS A 38 -19.78 0.88 -2.00
C CYS A 38 -18.59 1.46 -2.79
N PRO A 39 -18.79 1.88 -4.05
CA PRO A 39 -17.69 2.34 -4.89
C PRO A 39 -17.21 3.73 -4.49
N VAL A 40 -15.90 3.88 -4.22
CA VAL A 40 -15.29 5.19 -3.99
C VAL A 40 -15.26 6.00 -5.29
N GLY A 41 -15.42 7.31 -5.17
CA GLY A 41 -15.45 8.23 -6.32
C GLY A 41 -16.74 8.19 -7.17
N ARG A 42 -17.68 7.29 -6.85
CA ARG A 42 -19.02 7.22 -7.50
C ARG A 42 -20.18 7.45 -6.53
N GLY A 43 -19.91 8.09 -5.39
CA GLY A 43 -20.90 8.47 -4.39
C GLY A 43 -21.06 7.49 -3.23
N GLY A 44 -20.32 6.37 -3.21
CA GLY A 44 -20.26 5.48 -2.06
C GLY A 44 -19.50 6.12 -0.90
N THR A 45 -20.11 6.18 0.27
CA THR A 45 -19.50 6.70 1.51
C THR A 45 -19.92 5.83 2.68
N CYS A 46 -19.14 5.84 3.77
CA CYS A 46 -19.53 5.12 5.00
C CYS A 46 -20.67 5.78 5.78
N ASP A 47 -21.19 6.92 5.31
CA ASP A 47 -22.37 7.56 5.88
C ASP A 47 -23.68 6.86 5.45
N ASP A 48 -23.62 5.98 4.43
CA ASP A 48 -24.76 5.20 3.99
C ASP A 48 -24.88 3.89 4.78
N ASP A 49 -26.03 3.69 5.44
CA ASP A 49 -26.35 2.50 6.23
C ASP A 49 -26.39 1.20 5.41
N ALA A 50 -26.43 1.27 4.07
CA ALA A 50 -26.27 0.11 3.20
C ALA A 50 -24.79 -0.25 2.97
N CYS A 51 -23.86 0.66 3.23
CA CYS A 51 -22.42 0.45 3.03
C CYS A 51 -21.80 -0.24 4.25
N SER A 52 -21.22 -1.42 4.04
CA SER A 52 -20.40 -2.13 5.02
C SER A 52 -18.90 -1.93 4.76
N ALA A 53 -18.51 -1.61 3.52
CA ALA A 53 -17.14 -1.34 3.13
C ALA A 53 -17.07 -0.48 1.85
N LEU A 54 -15.98 0.26 1.70
CA LEU A 54 -15.65 1.04 0.51
C LEU A 54 -14.72 0.24 -0.39
N TYR A 55 -14.98 0.27 -1.70
CA TYR A 55 -14.18 -0.40 -2.72
C TYR A 55 -13.75 0.57 -3.82
N ASP A 56 -12.52 0.46 -4.26
CA ASP A 56 -12.01 1.12 -5.46
C ASP A 56 -11.91 0.14 -6.62
N CYS A 57 -12.18 0.65 -7.82
CA CYS A 57 -12.08 -0.10 -9.06
C CYS A 57 -10.75 0.22 -9.73
N SER A 58 -9.78 -0.68 -9.61
CA SER A 58 -8.48 -0.57 -10.25
C SER A 58 -8.19 -1.82 -11.07
N ASP A 59 -7.71 -1.62 -12.30
CA ASP A 59 -7.32 -2.70 -13.21
C ASP A 59 -8.41 -3.77 -13.46
N GLY A 60 -9.69 -3.37 -13.41
CA GLY A 60 -10.83 -4.26 -13.60
C GLY A 60 -11.19 -5.12 -12.37
N ALA A 61 -10.53 -4.90 -11.23
CA ALA A 61 -10.80 -5.58 -9.97
C ALA A 61 -11.29 -4.61 -8.88
N TRP A 62 -12.22 -5.09 -8.05
CA TRP A 62 -12.66 -4.37 -6.87
C TRP A 62 -11.69 -4.61 -5.71
N THR A 63 -11.06 -3.55 -5.22
CA THR A 63 -10.17 -3.57 -4.06
C THR A 63 -10.85 -2.89 -2.89
N ARG A 64 -10.98 -3.57 -1.75
CA ARG A 64 -11.52 -2.93 -0.53
C ARG A 64 -10.51 -1.90 -0.02
N VAL A 65 -10.94 -0.65 0.10
CA VAL A 65 -10.09 0.45 0.57
C VAL A 65 -10.40 0.87 2.00
N ALA A 66 -11.62 0.64 2.49
CA ALA A 66 -11.98 0.88 3.88
C ALA A 66 -13.14 -0.01 4.31
N ARG A 67 -13.26 -0.29 5.61
CA ARG A 67 -14.48 -0.84 6.22
C ARG A 67 -15.27 0.32 6.83
N CYS A 68 -16.58 0.23 6.82
CA CYS A 68 -17.44 1.22 7.46
C CYS A 68 -17.73 0.77 8.88
N ASP A 69 -17.06 1.37 9.85
CA ASP A 69 -17.26 1.05 11.27
C ASP A 69 -18.60 1.57 11.74
N ARG A 70 -19.35 0.71 12.43
CA ARG A 70 -20.64 1.08 13.03
C ARG A 70 -20.56 1.09 14.54
N PRO A 71 -21.15 2.09 15.22
CA PRO A 71 -21.17 2.13 16.67
C PRO A 71 -21.86 0.87 17.23
N GLY A 72 -21.10 0.04 17.95
CA GLY A 72 -21.61 -1.15 18.65
C GLY A 72 -21.46 -2.48 17.90
N GLU A 73 -20.93 -2.49 16.68
CA GLU A 73 -20.37 -3.72 16.12
C GLU A 73 -18.98 -3.97 16.73
N PRO A 74 -18.62 -5.22 17.08
CA PRO A 74 -17.23 -5.54 17.36
C PRO A 74 -16.41 -5.08 16.15
N ALA A 75 -15.44 -4.20 16.36
CA ALA A 75 -14.42 -3.96 15.35
C ALA A 75 -13.82 -5.34 15.04
N PRO A 76 -13.96 -5.87 13.81
CA PRO A 76 -13.10 -6.96 13.41
C PRO A 76 -11.69 -6.37 13.40
N ASP A 77 -10.75 -7.20 13.80
CA ASP A 77 -9.32 -6.94 13.75
C ASP A 77 -8.98 -6.12 12.50
N ALA A 78 -8.32 -4.98 12.69
CA ALA A 78 -7.93 -4.07 11.62
C ALA A 78 -6.93 -4.78 10.68
N GLY A 79 -7.43 -5.60 9.78
CA GLY A 79 -6.63 -6.54 9.00
C GLY A 79 -7.48 -7.20 7.94
N ALA A 80 -7.92 -6.43 6.96
CA ALA A 80 -8.67 -6.97 5.84
C ALA A 80 -8.21 -6.33 4.52
N GLY A 81 -6.95 -6.57 4.16
CA GLY A 81 -6.51 -6.65 2.77
C GLY A 81 -6.88 -8.03 2.24
N GLY A 82 -7.76 -8.10 1.23
CA GLY A 82 -8.26 -9.35 0.68
C GLY A 82 -7.48 -9.80 -0.56
N GLY A 83 -6.89 -11.00 -0.48
CA GLY A 83 -6.60 -11.94 -1.58
C GLY A 83 -5.22 -11.85 -2.26
N PRO A 84 -4.70 -12.94 -2.87
CA PRO A 84 -5.11 -14.34 -2.84
C PRO A 84 -4.30 -15.16 -1.80
N GLU A 85 -4.73 -16.38 -1.55
CA GLU A 85 -4.02 -17.40 -0.79
C GLU A 85 -2.69 -17.79 -1.47
N ASP A 86 -1.68 -16.94 -1.37
CA ASP A 86 -0.29 -17.26 -1.72
C ASP A 86 0.57 -17.12 -0.46
N GLY A 87 0.56 -18.17 0.36
CA GLY A 87 1.75 -18.72 1.01
C GLY A 87 2.64 -17.80 1.86
N CYS A 88 2.20 -16.61 2.27
CA CYS A 88 3.01 -15.77 3.11
C CYS A 88 2.95 -16.20 4.57
N GLU A 89 4.11 -16.48 5.16
CA GLU A 89 4.24 -16.75 6.58
C GLU A 89 3.90 -15.47 7.36
N VAL A 90 2.86 -15.56 8.20
CA VAL A 90 2.49 -14.51 9.14
C VAL A 90 3.23 -14.80 10.45
N VAL A 91 3.99 -13.82 10.93
CA VAL A 91 4.60 -13.89 12.27
C VAL A 91 3.57 -13.43 13.27
N THR A 92 3.37 -14.20 14.34
CA THR A 92 2.55 -13.79 15.48
C THR A 92 3.45 -13.18 16.55
N LEU A 93 3.17 -11.94 16.94
CA LEU A 93 3.86 -11.21 17.99
C LEU A 93 3.09 -11.30 19.31
N ASP A 94 3.81 -11.36 20.43
CA ASP A 94 3.17 -11.23 21.74
C ASP A 94 2.73 -9.79 21.96
N ARG A 95 1.42 -9.59 22.14
CA ARG A 95 0.80 -8.28 22.38
C ARG A 95 0.42 -8.06 23.84
N SER A 96 0.95 -8.89 24.72
CA SER A 96 0.77 -8.72 26.16
C SER A 96 1.27 -7.35 26.62
N GLY A 97 0.39 -6.56 27.22
CA GLY A 97 0.73 -5.21 27.71
C GLY A 97 0.61 -4.11 26.67
N GLU A 98 -0.06 -4.36 25.54
CA GLU A 98 -0.39 -3.33 24.56
C GLU A 98 -1.21 -2.20 25.20
N ALA A 99 -0.76 -0.96 24.94
CA ALA A 99 -1.38 0.27 25.40
C ALA A 99 -1.62 1.22 24.21
N SER A 100 -2.19 2.39 24.49
CA SER A 100 -2.41 3.43 23.50
C SER A 100 -1.84 4.76 23.97
N GLY A 101 -1.57 5.66 23.02
CA GLY A 101 -1.10 7.02 23.33
C GLY A 101 0.42 7.16 23.48
N CYS A 102 1.20 6.19 22.99
CA CYS A 102 2.65 6.34 22.91
C CYS A 102 3.03 7.56 22.07
N ALA A 103 3.96 8.35 22.59
CA ALA A 103 4.48 9.56 21.96
C ALA A 103 6.01 9.64 22.17
N PRO A 104 6.77 10.18 21.19
CA PRO A 104 6.32 10.67 19.89
C PRO A 104 5.84 9.53 18.97
N ALA A 105 5.14 9.87 17.88
CA ALA A 105 4.79 8.88 16.87
C ALA A 105 6.07 8.23 16.30
N LEU A 106 6.00 6.94 15.97
CA LEU A 106 7.09 6.24 15.28
C LEU A 106 7.35 6.91 13.93
N GLN A 107 8.62 6.95 13.56
CA GLN A 107 9.09 7.50 12.31
C GLN A 107 9.89 6.43 11.59
N GLU A 108 9.80 6.38 10.27
CA GLU A 108 10.62 5.44 9.49
C GLU A 108 12.11 5.60 9.87
N PRO A 109 12.83 4.49 10.15
CA PRO A 109 12.50 3.10 9.82
C PRO A 109 11.71 2.31 10.90
N ASP A 110 11.24 2.98 11.94
CA ASP A 110 10.51 2.38 13.05
C ASP A 110 9.02 2.24 12.70
N CYS A 111 8.50 1.02 12.77
CA CYS A 111 7.14 0.70 12.36
C CYS A 111 6.33 0.12 13.52
N PRO A 112 4.98 0.24 13.48
CA PRO A 112 4.14 -0.43 14.45
C PRO A 112 4.23 -1.95 14.30
N ALA A 113 4.04 -2.68 15.41
CA ALA A 113 4.00 -4.14 15.44
C ALA A 113 3.01 -4.75 14.43
N ASP A 114 1.90 -4.06 14.15
CA ASP A 114 0.93 -4.45 13.11
C ASP A 114 1.56 -4.66 11.74
N ALA A 115 2.58 -3.87 11.39
CA ALA A 115 3.23 -3.98 10.10
C ALA A 115 3.97 -5.32 9.93
N ALA A 116 4.48 -5.90 11.02
CA ALA A 116 5.17 -7.20 11.00
C ALA A 116 4.21 -8.39 10.77
N GLU A 117 2.94 -8.27 11.14
CA GLU A 117 1.96 -9.37 11.07
C GLU A 117 1.17 -9.40 9.75
N THR A 118 1.47 -8.51 8.81
CA THR A 118 0.80 -8.48 7.50
C THR A 118 1.31 -9.56 6.55
N CYS A 119 2.63 -9.68 6.39
CA CYS A 119 3.30 -10.72 5.62
C CYS A 119 4.82 -10.62 5.86
N ALA A 120 5.46 -11.65 6.41
CA ALA A 120 6.84 -11.55 6.91
C ALA A 120 7.85 -11.08 5.86
N GLU A 121 7.72 -11.60 4.64
CA GLU A 121 8.60 -11.22 3.53
C GLU A 121 8.30 -9.81 3.00
N ALA A 122 7.07 -9.33 3.12
CA ALA A 122 6.66 -8.01 2.67
C ALA A 122 7.05 -6.93 3.69
N ALA A 123 6.93 -7.22 4.98
CA ALA A 123 7.18 -6.27 6.07
C ALA A 123 8.61 -5.72 6.06
N CYS A 124 9.61 -6.55 5.75
CA CYS A 124 11.00 -6.08 5.64
C CYS A 124 11.32 -5.36 4.31
N ARG A 125 10.37 -5.34 3.36
CA ARG A 125 10.50 -4.65 2.07
C ARG A 125 9.77 -3.30 2.04
N THR A 126 9.02 -2.95 3.08
CA THR A 126 8.30 -1.66 3.18
C THR A 126 9.19 -0.52 3.68
N GLY A 127 10.45 -0.79 4.05
CA GLY A 127 11.35 0.20 4.65
C GLY A 127 11.39 0.14 6.19
N CYS A 128 10.57 -0.71 6.80
CA CYS A 128 10.61 -1.00 8.23
C CYS A 128 11.83 -1.85 8.58
N VAL A 129 12.61 -1.41 9.56
CA VAL A 129 13.75 -2.17 10.10
C VAL A 129 13.41 -2.76 11.47
N GLU A 130 12.70 -1.99 12.29
CA GLU A 130 12.30 -2.37 13.64
C GLU A 130 10.78 -2.20 13.82
N PHE A 131 10.18 -3.09 14.60
CA PHE A 131 8.75 -3.12 14.88
C PHE A 131 8.51 -2.93 16.37
N PHE A 132 7.66 -1.96 16.69
CA PHE A 132 7.41 -1.52 18.06
C PHE A 132 5.97 -1.73 18.46
N LEU A 133 5.78 -2.25 19.66
CA LEU A 133 4.50 -2.31 20.35
C LEU A 133 4.41 -1.13 21.32
N CYS A 134 3.28 -0.44 21.33
CA CYS A 134 3.01 0.56 22.35
C CYS A 134 2.67 -0.15 23.66
N THR A 135 3.39 0.15 24.73
CA THR A 135 3.16 -0.39 26.08
C THR A 135 2.94 0.74 27.08
N GLU A 136 2.55 0.41 28.32
CA GLU A 136 2.43 1.41 29.39
C GLU A 136 3.76 2.13 29.70
N GLU A 137 4.89 1.49 29.39
CA GLU A 137 6.23 2.07 29.55
C GLU A 137 6.69 2.88 28.33
N GLY A 138 5.91 2.86 27.24
CA GLY A 138 6.22 3.51 25.97
C GLY A 138 6.44 2.51 24.82
N TRP A 139 7.14 2.93 23.78
CA TRP A 139 7.47 2.07 22.64
C TRP A 139 8.47 0.98 23.06
N SER A 140 8.07 -0.28 22.87
CA SER A 140 8.92 -1.45 23.09
C SER A 140 9.17 -2.16 21.77
N ALA A 141 10.44 -2.43 21.44
CA ALA A 141 10.79 -3.18 20.24
C ALA A 141 10.42 -4.67 20.44
N VAL A 142 9.57 -5.19 19.57
CA VAL A 142 9.04 -6.57 19.66
C VAL A 142 9.49 -7.45 18.50
N ALA A 143 9.94 -6.86 17.40
CA ALA A 143 10.55 -7.58 16.29
C ALA A 143 11.45 -6.67 15.45
N TYR A 144 12.28 -7.27 14.61
CA TYR A 144 13.15 -6.56 13.66
C TYR A 144 13.42 -7.40 12.42
N CYS A 145 13.87 -6.76 11.35
CA CYS A 145 14.30 -7.42 10.12
C CYS A 145 15.78 -7.82 10.20
N ASP A 146 16.08 -9.10 10.00
CA ASP A 146 17.44 -9.61 9.92
C ASP A 146 18.12 -9.23 8.58
N GLU A 147 19.43 -9.49 8.47
CA GLU A 147 20.20 -9.22 7.24
C GLU A 147 19.72 -10.03 6.01
N GLN A 148 18.89 -11.06 6.22
CA GLN A 148 18.29 -11.86 5.16
C GLN A 148 16.88 -11.36 4.78
N GLY A 149 16.40 -10.27 5.39
CA GLY A 149 15.09 -9.70 5.14
C GLY A 149 13.95 -10.51 5.77
N ARG A 150 14.22 -11.23 6.87
CA ARG A 150 13.23 -11.98 7.63
C ARG A 150 12.94 -11.31 8.96
N ILE A 151 11.69 -11.42 9.41
CA ILE A 151 11.29 -10.95 10.74
C ILE A 151 11.86 -11.87 11.81
N THR A 152 12.51 -11.27 12.81
CA THR A 152 12.95 -11.94 14.05
C THR A 152 12.26 -11.29 15.23
N VAL A 153 11.65 -12.10 16.10
CA VAL A 153 11.00 -11.63 17.34
C VAL A 153 12.08 -11.25 18.35
N ALA A 154 11.94 -10.06 18.94
CA ALA A 154 12.82 -9.58 19.99
C ALA A 154 12.54 -10.35 21.30
N PRO A 155 13.59 -10.62 22.12
CA PRO A 155 13.45 -11.40 23.35
C PRO A 155 12.72 -10.67 24.48
#